data_AF-A0A1E4B4D4-F1
#
_entry.id   AF-A0A1E4B4D4-F1
#
_cell.length_a   1.000
_cell.length_b   1.000
_cell.length_c   1.000
_cell.angle_alpha   90.00
_cell.angle_beta   90.00
_cell.angle_gamma   90.00
#
_symmetry.space_group_name_H-M   'P 1'
#
loop_
_entity.id
_entity.type
_entity.pdbx_description
1 polymer ?
#
loop_
_entity_poly.entity_id
_entity_poly.type
_entity_poly.pdbx_seq_one_letter_code
_entity_poly.pdbx_strand_id
1 'polypeptide(L)'
;MIAAIAAIVIGGITRLTESGLSITEWKPVSGILPPLSAEAWQDAFSRYLQIPEAQTVHAGITLEQFKNLFWWEWVHRLVARGVGLVLAVPFFVLLVRRRIRPEHRLRLANLPILTALQGAMGWHMVKSGLTDRTDVSQYRLVAHLAIALLLLVVIVWTAATLSRSLRDGRDDASSARAGAPARSMFPTALAFAALCAVTVLAGGFVAGLDAGRFFNTFPLMGGAFVPADYMSLAPAWRNAFENPAAVQFHHRLLGIATVLAAMAFWWTSRRKALPDALARVIRLLAAIALVQFSLGIATLVLVVPIPLAALHQLGGVSLFITAVWAANEARAHT
;
A
#
# COMPACT_ATOMS: atom_id res chain seq x y z
N MET A 1 2.52 12.81 1.87
CA MET A 1 2.02 11.67 2.67
C MET A 1 0.53 11.45 2.46
N ILE A 2 -0.34 12.40 2.83
CA ILE A 2 -1.81 12.26 2.70
C ILE A 2 -2.23 11.83 1.28
N ALA A 3 -1.76 12.53 0.24
CA ALA A 3 -2.08 12.17 -1.15
C ALA A 3 -1.66 10.74 -1.53
N ALA A 4 -0.52 10.25 -1.03
CA ALA A 4 -0.04 8.90 -1.30
C ALA A 4 -0.90 7.84 -0.58
N ILE A 5 -1.32 8.11 0.66
CA ILE A 5 -2.26 7.25 1.40
C ILE A 5 -3.60 7.20 0.67
N ALA A 6 -4.12 8.35 0.24
CA ALA A 6 -5.36 8.43 -0.53
C ALA A 6 -5.25 7.63 -1.84
N ALA A 7 -4.15 7.77 -2.58
CA ALA A 7 -3.92 6.98 -3.80
C ALA A 7 -3.94 5.47 -3.53
N ILE A 8 -3.28 5.02 -2.45
CA ILE A 8 -3.26 3.60 -2.07
C ILE A 8 -4.67 3.12 -1.74
N VAL A 9 -5.39 3.80 -0.83
CA VAL A 9 -6.74 3.37 -0.40
C VAL A 9 -7.73 3.38 -1.56
N ILE A 10 -7.75 4.44 -2.37
CA ILE A 10 -8.66 4.54 -3.51
C ILE A 10 -8.30 3.48 -4.56
N GLY A 11 -7.01 3.24 -4.83
CA GLY A 11 -6.58 2.15 -5.71
C GLY A 11 -6.98 0.77 -5.19
N GLY A 12 -6.99 0.58 -3.87
CA GLY A 12 -7.54 -0.61 -3.22
C GLY A 12 -9.04 -0.78 -3.48
N ILE A 13 -9.81 0.30 -3.39
CA ILE A 13 -11.23 0.29 -3.72
C ILE A 13 -11.44 -0.02 -5.20
N THR A 14 -10.71 0.64 -6.12
CA THR A 14 -10.75 0.36 -7.56
C THR A 14 -10.50 -1.11 -7.87
N ARG A 15 -9.60 -1.76 -7.13
CA ARG A 15 -9.39 -3.20 -7.22
C ARG A 15 -10.59 -3.99 -6.68
N LEU A 16 -11.08 -3.66 -5.49
CA LEU A 16 -12.18 -4.39 -4.83
C LEU A 16 -13.52 -4.28 -5.58
N THR A 17 -13.68 -3.24 -6.40
CA THR A 17 -14.83 -3.02 -7.27
C THR A 17 -14.61 -3.50 -8.70
N GLU A 18 -13.53 -4.24 -8.99
CA GLU A 18 -13.15 -4.72 -10.33
C GLU A 18 -13.21 -3.62 -11.39
N SER A 19 -12.74 -2.43 -11.01
CA SER A 19 -12.79 -1.23 -11.85
C SER A 19 -11.46 -0.94 -12.53
N GLY A 20 -10.41 -1.72 -12.26
CA GLY A 20 -9.04 -1.43 -12.67
C GLY A 20 -8.76 -1.45 -14.18
N LEU A 21 -9.72 -1.88 -14.99
CA LEU A 21 -9.60 -2.03 -16.46
C LEU A 21 -10.67 -1.23 -17.24
N SER A 22 -11.48 -0.43 -16.56
CA SER A 22 -12.55 0.37 -17.16
C SER A 22 -12.07 1.52 -18.08
N ILE A 23 -10.82 1.99 -17.91
CA ILE A 23 -10.18 3.02 -18.73
C ILE A 23 -9.04 2.39 -19.53
N THR A 24 -9.36 1.93 -20.73
CA THR A 24 -8.45 1.19 -21.62
C THR A 24 -7.33 2.04 -22.22
N GLU A 25 -7.48 3.37 -22.19
CA GLU A 25 -6.49 4.30 -22.72
C GLU A 25 -5.49 4.81 -21.68
N TRP A 26 -4.27 5.03 -22.13
CA TRP A 26 -3.25 5.75 -21.36
C TRP A 26 -3.12 7.18 -21.87
N LYS A 27 -3.90 8.08 -21.27
CA LYS A 27 -3.86 9.53 -21.52
C LYS A 27 -3.42 10.28 -20.24
N PRO A 28 -2.11 10.43 -19.98
CA PRO A 28 -1.60 11.04 -18.74
C PRO A 28 -2.07 12.48 -18.52
N VAL A 29 -2.15 13.27 -19.59
CA VAL A 29 -2.50 14.70 -19.54
C VAL A 29 -3.96 14.93 -19.94
N SER A 30 -4.35 14.55 -21.15
CA SER A 30 -5.71 14.79 -21.66
C SER A 30 -6.80 13.98 -20.95
N GLY A 31 -6.43 12.87 -20.29
CA GLY A 31 -7.37 12.03 -19.53
C GLY A 31 -7.65 12.52 -18.11
N ILE A 32 -7.38 13.79 -17.79
CA ILE A 32 -7.79 14.42 -16.52
C ILE A 32 -9.30 14.66 -16.52
N LEU A 33 -9.86 15.12 -17.63
CA LEU A 33 -11.30 15.30 -17.78
C LEU A 33 -11.95 13.93 -18.08
N PRO A 34 -13.05 13.58 -17.40
CA PRO A 34 -13.85 12.41 -17.76
C PRO A 34 -14.60 12.70 -19.09
N PRO A 35 -15.25 11.70 -19.71
CA PRO A 35 -16.14 11.94 -20.83
C PRO A 35 -17.24 12.96 -20.46
N LEU A 36 -17.36 14.03 -21.27
CA LEU A 36 -18.27 15.15 -21.00
C LEU A 36 -19.53 15.14 -21.86
N SER A 37 -19.56 14.34 -22.94
CA SER A 37 -20.72 14.19 -23.84
C SER A 37 -21.22 12.76 -23.85
N ALA A 38 -22.48 12.57 -24.27
CA ALA A 38 -23.07 11.24 -24.44
C ALA A 38 -22.27 10.38 -25.45
N GLU A 39 -21.81 10.99 -26.53
CA GLU A 39 -20.98 10.34 -27.55
C GLU A 39 -19.63 9.87 -26.98
N ALA A 40 -18.95 10.72 -26.20
CA ALA A 40 -17.68 10.35 -25.57
C ALA A 40 -17.84 9.22 -24.55
N TRP A 41 -18.98 9.19 -23.82
CA TRP A 41 -19.31 8.07 -22.94
C TRP A 41 -19.53 6.77 -23.72
N GLN A 42 -20.22 6.85 -24.86
CA GLN A 42 -20.48 5.68 -25.69
C GLN A 42 -19.19 5.14 -26.34
N ASP A 43 -18.25 6.01 -26.74
CA ASP A 43 -16.93 5.61 -27.25
C ASP A 43 -16.07 4.94 -26.17
N ALA A 44 -16.03 5.49 -24.95
CA ALA A 44 -15.32 4.85 -23.84
C ALA A 44 -15.92 3.46 -23.52
N PHE A 45 -17.25 3.37 -23.55
CA PHE A 45 -17.97 2.12 -23.29
C PHE A 45 -17.76 1.08 -24.41
N SER A 46 -17.81 1.48 -25.68
CA SER A 46 -17.59 0.57 -26.81
C SER A 46 -16.19 -0.05 -26.76
N ARG A 47 -15.18 0.72 -26.35
CA ARG A 47 -13.81 0.24 -26.13
C ARG A 47 -13.72 -0.72 -24.95
N TYR A 48 -14.44 -0.46 -23.87
CA TYR A 48 -14.51 -1.37 -22.73
C TYR A 48 -15.13 -2.72 -23.12
N LEU A 49 -16.20 -2.74 -23.93
CA LEU A 49 -16.82 -3.98 -24.39
C LEU A 49 -15.91 -4.88 -25.24
N GLN A 50 -14.77 -4.37 -25.73
CA GLN A 50 -13.79 -5.17 -26.47
C GLN A 50 -12.85 -5.99 -25.58
N ILE A 51 -12.78 -5.71 -24.27
CA ILE A 51 -11.82 -6.38 -23.38
C ILE A 51 -12.39 -7.66 -22.75
N PRO A 52 -11.55 -8.64 -22.35
CA PRO A 52 -12.01 -9.90 -21.79
C PRO A 52 -12.88 -9.75 -20.53
N GLU A 53 -12.56 -8.80 -19.65
CA GLU A 53 -13.33 -8.53 -18.42
C GLU A 53 -14.79 -8.21 -18.74
N ALA A 54 -15.04 -7.34 -19.73
CA ALA A 54 -16.39 -6.97 -20.15
C ALA A 54 -17.16 -8.14 -20.79
N GLN A 55 -16.44 -9.00 -21.53
CA GLN A 55 -17.04 -10.13 -22.25
C GLN A 55 -17.38 -11.31 -21.34
N THR A 56 -16.68 -11.46 -20.20
CA THR A 56 -16.77 -12.65 -19.35
C THR A 56 -17.28 -12.34 -17.95
N VAL A 57 -16.67 -11.39 -17.25
CA VAL A 57 -17.00 -11.03 -15.87
C VAL A 57 -18.22 -10.11 -15.83
N HIS A 58 -18.26 -9.13 -16.73
CA HIS A 58 -19.34 -8.15 -16.83
C HIS A 58 -20.19 -8.32 -18.11
N ALA A 59 -20.44 -9.56 -18.50
CA ALA A 59 -21.23 -9.87 -19.70
C ALA A 59 -22.62 -9.20 -19.63
N GLY A 60 -22.97 -8.42 -20.66
CA GLY A 60 -24.24 -7.70 -20.73
C GLY A 60 -24.34 -6.45 -19.86
N ILE A 61 -23.21 -5.93 -19.34
CA ILE A 61 -23.15 -4.69 -18.57
C ILE A 61 -23.82 -3.51 -19.31
N THR A 62 -24.55 -2.67 -18.57
CA THR A 62 -25.14 -1.45 -19.13
C THR A 62 -24.16 -0.27 -19.07
N LEU A 63 -24.41 0.79 -19.85
CA LEU A 63 -23.63 2.01 -19.79
C LEU A 63 -23.60 2.64 -18.38
N GLU A 64 -24.69 2.53 -17.61
CA GLU A 64 -24.78 3.04 -16.25
C GLU A 64 -23.88 2.26 -15.28
N GLN A 65 -23.89 0.93 -15.39
CA GLN A 65 -23.00 0.08 -14.60
C GLN A 65 -21.53 0.33 -14.97
N PHE A 66 -21.22 0.48 -16.27
CA PHE A 66 -19.88 0.87 -16.72
C PHE A 66 -19.42 2.21 -16.13
N LYS A 67 -20.30 3.22 -16.06
CA LYS A 67 -19.98 4.51 -15.43
C LYS A 67 -19.54 4.36 -13.98
N ASN A 68 -20.15 3.45 -13.23
CA ASN A 68 -19.74 3.19 -11.83
C ASN A 68 -18.30 2.64 -11.75
N LEU A 69 -17.93 1.70 -12.64
CA LEU A 69 -16.55 1.21 -12.73
C LEU A 69 -15.59 2.34 -13.15
N PHE A 70 -15.97 3.07 -14.20
CA PHE A 70 -15.18 4.19 -14.74
C PHE A 70 -14.86 5.23 -13.67
N TRP A 71 -15.83 5.62 -12.83
CA TRP A 71 -15.61 6.64 -11.81
C TRP A 71 -14.57 6.23 -10.78
N TRP A 72 -14.59 4.98 -10.31
CA TRP A 72 -13.58 4.51 -9.37
C TRP A 72 -12.18 4.54 -9.96
N GLU A 73 -12.03 4.11 -11.20
CA GLU A 73 -10.72 4.16 -11.86
C GLU A 73 -10.28 5.59 -12.16
N TRP A 74 -11.20 6.44 -12.62
CA TRP A 74 -10.91 7.84 -12.92
C TRP A 74 -10.46 8.60 -11.68
N VAL A 75 -11.17 8.46 -10.55
CA VAL A 75 -10.79 9.10 -9.28
C VAL A 75 -9.42 8.59 -8.83
N HIS A 76 -9.17 7.29 -8.89
CA HIS A 76 -7.86 6.73 -8.55
C HIS A 76 -6.74 7.33 -9.42
N ARG A 77 -6.91 7.35 -10.75
CA ARG A 77 -5.93 7.93 -11.69
C ARG A 77 -5.76 9.44 -11.47
N LEU A 78 -6.82 10.17 -11.14
CA LEU A 78 -6.74 11.61 -10.84
C LEU A 78 -5.92 11.86 -9.58
N VAL A 79 -6.19 11.12 -8.49
CA VAL A 79 -5.43 11.22 -7.24
C VAL A 79 -3.96 10.82 -7.46
N ALA A 80 -3.70 9.76 -8.24
CA ALA A 80 -2.34 9.35 -8.58
C ALA A 80 -1.56 10.45 -9.34
N ARG A 81 -2.19 11.15 -10.29
CA ARG A 81 -1.60 12.33 -10.94
C ARG A 81 -1.34 13.46 -9.93
N GLY A 82 -2.26 13.69 -9.01
CA GLY A 82 -2.11 14.65 -7.92
C GLY A 82 -0.90 14.36 -7.03
N VAL A 83 -0.63 13.09 -6.72
CA VAL A 83 0.60 12.68 -6.01
C VAL A 83 1.84 13.08 -6.79
N GLY A 84 1.86 12.82 -8.11
CA GLY A 84 2.90 13.27 -9.02
C GLY A 84 3.17 14.76 -8.92
N LEU A 85 2.13 15.58 -9.01
CA LEU A 85 2.25 17.04 -8.93
C LEU A 85 2.78 17.50 -7.57
N VAL A 86 2.21 17.00 -6.47
CA VAL A 86 2.59 17.41 -5.10
C VAL A 86 4.02 17.02 -4.76
N LEU A 87 4.55 15.93 -5.31
CA LEU A 87 5.92 15.48 -5.03
C LEU A 87 6.95 16.03 -6.04
N ALA A 88 6.61 16.13 -7.32
CA ALA A 88 7.54 16.56 -8.35
C ALA A 88 7.67 18.08 -8.45
N VAL A 89 6.55 18.83 -8.42
CA VAL A 89 6.57 20.28 -8.66
C VAL A 89 7.41 21.03 -7.62
N PRO A 90 7.22 20.83 -6.30
CA PRO A 90 8.06 21.50 -5.30
C PRO A 90 9.53 21.13 -5.44
N PHE A 91 9.85 19.86 -5.75
CA PHE A 91 11.22 19.43 -5.97
C PHE A 91 11.89 20.20 -7.12
N PHE A 92 11.26 20.23 -8.31
CA PHE A 92 11.84 20.93 -9.46
C PHE A 92 11.93 22.44 -9.25
N VAL A 93 10.92 23.06 -8.63
CA VAL A 93 10.96 24.50 -8.31
C VAL A 93 12.11 24.82 -7.36
N LEU A 94 12.31 24.03 -6.30
CA LEU A 94 13.40 24.23 -5.35
C LEU A 94 14.77 23.91 -5.98
N LEU A 95 14.84 22.94 -6.89
CA LEU A 95 16.05 22.58 -7.61
C LEU A 95 16.51 23.72 -8.53
N VAL A 96 15.61 24.23 -9.37
CA VAL A 96 15.91 25.35 -10.30
C VAL A 96 16.28 26.62 -9.54
N ARG A 97 15.59 26.90 -8.42
CA ARG A 97 15.91 28.03 -7.53
C ARG A 97 17.17 27.83 -6.69
N ARG A 98 17.86 26.69 -6.82
CA ARG A 98 19.05 26.32 -6.03
C ARG A 98 18.82 26.39 -4.51
N ARG A 99 17.59 26.11 -4.07
CA ARG A 99 17.17 26.14 -2.65
C ARG A 99 17.33 24.78 -1.94
N ILE A 100 17.78 23.75 -2.66
CA ILE A 100 18.06 22.42 -2.10
C ILE A 100 19.54 22.32 -1.74
N ARG A 101 19.82 22.19 -0.44
CA ARG A 101 21.16 21.91 0.09
C ARG A 101 21.69 20.58 -0.51
N PRO A 102 22.97 20.50 -0.94
CA PRO A 102 23.53 19.32 -1.63
C PRO A 102 23.23 17.98 -0.95
N GLU A 103 23.32 17.92 0.37
CA GLU A 103 23.08 16.74 1.21
C GLU A 103 21.64 16.19 1.12
N HIS A 104 20.68 16.99 0.69
CA HIS A 104 19.28 16.58 0.56
C HIS A 104 18.87 16.29 -0.89
N ARG A 105 19.73 16.58 -1.88
CA ARG A 105 19.37 16.45 -3.30
C ARG A 105 18.99 15.03 -3.68
N LEU A 106 19.83 14.04 -3.36
CA LEU A 106 19.56 12.64 -3.69
C LEU A 106 18.32 12.12 -2.95
N ARG A 107 18.18 12.45 -1.67
CA ARG A 107 17.01 12.09 -0.84
C ARG A 107 15.71 12.60 -1.46
N LEU A 108 15.68 13.87 -1.87
CA LEU A 108 14.50 14.49 -2.45
C LEU A 108 14.25 14.06 -3.91
N ALA A 109 15.30 13.78 -4.68
CA ALA A 109 15.18 13.28 -6.06
C ALA A 109 14.51 11.90 -6.12
N ASN A 110 14.64 11.07 -5.08
CA ASN A 110 13.94 9.79 -5.00
C ASN A 110 12.41 9.93 -5.04
N LEU A 111 11.84 11.07 -4.61
CA LEU A 111 10.38 11.28 -4.60
C LEU A 111 9.79 11.30 -6.02
N PRO A 112 10.20 12.19 -6.94
CA PRO A 112 9.70 12.15 -8.31
C PRO A 112 10.11 10.88 -9.06
N ILE A 113 11.30 10.32 -8.81
CA ILE A 113 11.75 9.07 -9.46
C ILE A 113 10.82 7.91 -9.10
N LEU A 114 10.58 7.65 -7.82
CA LEU A 114 9.68 6.57 -7.38
C LEU A 114 8.24 6.85 -7.79
N THR A 115 7.81 8.11 -7.87
CA THR A 115 6.47 8.44 -8.36
C THR A 115 6.32 8.17 -9.85
N ALA A 116 7.34 8.44 -10.66
CA ALA A 116 7.36 8.07 -12.08
C ALA A 116 7.37 6.55 -12.27
N LEU A 117 8.17 5.82 -11.48
CA LEU A 117 8.16 4.36 -11.46
C LEU A 117 6.80 3.78 -11.05
N GLN A 118 6.13 4.40 -10.07
CA GLN A 118 4.78 4.03 -9.66
C GLN A 118 3.80 4.17 -10.83
N GLY A 119 3.83 5.32 -11.53
CA GLY A 119 3.00 5.54 -12.71
C GLY A 119 3.28 4.57 -13.86
N ALA A 120 4.56 4.27 -14.12
CA ALA A 120 4.96 3.30 -15.12
C ALA A 120 4.48 1.88 -14.79
N MET A 121 4.59 1.48 -13.51
CA MET A 121 4.10 0.18 -13.05
C MET A 121 2.56 0.10 -13.09
N GLY A 122 1.86 1.19 -12.76
CA GLY A 122 0.40 1.28 -12.88
C GLY A 122 -0.08 1.16 -14.33
N TRP A 123 0.62 1.80 -15.28
CA TRP A 123 0.36 1.58 -16.71
C TRP A 123 0.58 0.13 -17.12
N HIS A 124 1.68 -0.49 -16.66
CA HIS A 124 2.00 -1.89 -16.97
C HIS A 124 0.97 -2.87 -16.40
N MET A 125 0.38 -2.58 -15.23
CA MET A 125 -0.73 -3.34 -14.65
C MET A 125 -1.96 -3.34 -15.55
N VAL A 126 -2.40 -2.14 -15.99
CA VAL A 126 -3.62 -1.99 -16.81
C VAL A 126 -3.39 -2.62 -18.17
N LYS A 127 -2.30 -2.27 -18.86
CA LYS A 127 -2.05 -2.69 -20.25
C LYS A 127 -2.16 -4.21 -20.44
N SER A 128 -1.69 -4.99 -19.47
CA SER A 128 -1.77 -6.46 -19.56
C SER A 128 -3.11 -7.08 -19.25
N GLY A 129 -3.99 -6.38 -18.53
CA GLY A 129 -5.34 -6.85 -18.28
C GLY A 129 -6.24 -6.67 -19.51
N LEU A 130 -5.78 -5.98 -20.56
CA LEU A 130 -6.61 -5.67 -21.72
C LEU A 130 -6.62 -6.78 -22.79
N THR A 131 -5.62 -7.65 -22.83
CA THR A 131 -5.43 -8.64 -23.92
C THR A 131 -5.55 -10.08 -23.48
N ASP A 132 -4.94 -10.46 -22.35
CA ASP A 132 -4.70 -11.87 -22.02
C ASP A 132 -5.37 -12.34 -20.72
N ARG A 133 -6.05 -11.43 -20.00
CA ARG A 133 -6.63 -11.70 -18.67
C ARG A 133 -7.94 -10.94 -18.49
N THR A 134 -8.73 -11.39 -17.54
CA THR A 134 -9.96 -10.72 -17.10
C THR A 134 -9.72 -9.76 -15.92
N ASP A 135 -8.49 -9.77 -15.38
CA ASP A 135 -8.12 -9.05 -14.17
C ASP A 135 -6.67 -8.54 -14.22
N VAL A 136 -6.32 -7.69 -13.25
CA VAL A 136 -4.93 -7.31 -13.03
C VAL A 136 -4.21 -8.41 -12.26
N SER A 137 -3.18 -9.00 -12.87
CA SER A 137 -2.35 -10.02 -12.23
C SER A 137 -1.87 -9.61 -10.82
N GLN A 138 -2.04 -10.51 -9.86
CA GLN A 138 -1.59 -10.38 -8.47
C GLN A 138 -0.11 -10.02 -8.34
N TYR A 139 0.75 -10.53 -9.24
CA TYR A 139 2.17 -10.17 -9.27
C TYR A 139 2.40 -8.69 -9.56
N ARG A 140 1.64 -8.14 -10.51
CA ARG A 140 1.75 -6.73 -10.90
C ARG A 140 1.14 -5.81 -9.85
N LEU A 141 0.01 -6.23 -9.25
CA LEU A 141 -0.60 -5.56 -8.11
C LEU A 141 0.38 -5.45 -6.95
N VAL A 142 1.03 -6.55 -6.57
CA VAL A 142 2.00 -6.58 -5.47
C VAL A 142 3.26 -5.77 -5.82
N ALA A 143 3.75 -5.83 -7.06
CA ALA A 143 4.89 -5.01 -7.49
C ALA A 143 4.58 -3.50 -7.41
N HIS A 144 3.39 -3.08 -7.85
CA HIS A 144 2.95 -1.69 -7.74
C HIS A 144 2.73 -1.26 -6.28
N LEU A 145 2.19 -2.14 -5.44
CA LEU A 145 2.09 -1.89 -4.00
C LEU A 145 3.48 -1.77 -3.35
N ALA A 146 4.45 -2.59 -3.74
CA ALA A 146 5.82 -2.53 -3.23
C ALA A 146 6.49 -1.19 -3.55
N ILE A 147 6.35 -0.68 -4.79
CA ILE A 147 6.87 0.64 -5.16
C ILE A 147 6.15 1.74 -4.35
N ALA A 148 4.84 1.60 -4.10
CA ALA A 148 4.09 2.53 -3.24
C ALA A 148 4.63 2.54 -1.80
N LEU A 149 4.92 1.37 -1.23
CA LEU A 149 5.51 1.25 0.11
C LEU A 149 6.92 1.85 0.15
N LEU A 150 7.75 1.64 -0.87
CA LEU A 150 9.07 2.27 -0.97
C LEU A 150 8.95 3.80 -1.04
N LEU A 151 8.00 4.32 -1.83
CA LEU A 151 7.71 5.74 -1.87
C LEU A 151 7.27 6.27 -0.49
N LEU A 152 6.42 5.53 0.24
CA LEU A 152 6.05 5.88 1.61
C LEU A 152 7.25 5.89 2.56
N VAL A 153 8.18 4.93 2.45
CA VAL A 153 9.43 4.95 3.24
C VAL A 153 10.18 6.25 3.00
N VAL A 154 10.40 6.62 1.74
CA VAL A 154 11.13 7.85 1.40
C VAL A 154 10.40 9.09 1.91
N ILE A 155 9.07 9.16 1.76
CA ILE A 155 8.25 10.27 2.25
C ILE A 155 8.32 10.39 3.77
N VAL A 156 8.03 9.32 4.51
CA VAL A 156 7.97 9.31 5.97
C VAL A 156 9.34 9.60 6.55
N TRP A 157 10.38 8.94 6.04
CA TRP A 157 11.74 9.12 6.52
C TRP A 157 12.24 10.55 6.27
N THR A 158 11.97 11.11 5.09
CA THR A 158 12.34 12.50 4.76
C THR A 158 11.59 13.49 5.63
N ALA A 159 10.27 13.34 5.77
CA ALA A 159 9.45 14.22 6.58
C ALA A 159 9.88 14.18 8.06
N ALA A 160 10.01 12.98 8.65
CA ALA A 160 10.42 12.83 10.04
C ALA A 160 11.81 13.45 10.32
N THR A 161 12.77 13.21 9.42
CA THR A 161 14.13 13.76 9.53
C THR A 161 14.13 15.28 9.47
N LEU A 162 13.45 15.89 8.48
CA LEU A 162 13.41 17.34 8.33
C LEU A 162 12.60 18.02 9.44
N SER A 163 11.46 17.46 9.83
CA SER A 163 10.66 18.00 10.94
C SER A 163 11.42 17.98 12.26
N ARG A 164 12.27 16.98 12.49
CA ARG A 164 13.17 16.93 13.65
C ARG A 164 14.25 18.00 13.59
N SER A 165 14.94 18.14 12.45
CA SER A 165 15.96 19.20 12.27
C SER A 165 15.40 20.59 12.54
N LEU A 166 14.15 20.86 12.11
CA LEU A 166 13.44 22.11 12.40
C LEU A 166 13.09 22.29 13.88
N ARG A 167 12.68 21.22 14.58
CA ARG A 167 12.35 21.26 16.02
C ARG A 167 13.58 21.48 16.90
N ASP A 168 14.68 20.80 16.58
CA ASP A 168 15.86 20.77 17.44
C ASP A 168 16.86 21.90 17.12
N GLY A 169 16.62 22.68 16.07
CA GLY A 169 17.51 23.77 15.62
C GLY A 169 18.90 23.29 15.21
N ARG A 170 19.05 21.99 14.89
CA ARG A 170 20.32 21.33 14.58
C ARG A 170 20.29 20.80 13.15
N ASP A 171 21.37 21.05 12.42
CA ASP A 171 21.65 20.37 11.16
C ASP A 171 21.93 18.88 11.44
N ASP A 172 21.37 17.99 10.62
CA ASP A 172 21.41 16.51 10.72
C ASP A 172 22.80 15.98 11.15
N ALA A 173 23.89 16.61 10.68
CA ALA A 173 25.28 16.23 10.96
C ALA A 173 25.75 16.41 12.42
N SER A 174 25.04 17.20 13.24
CA SER A 174 25.40 17.52 14.63
C SER A 174 24.58 16.78 15.69
N SER A 175 23.67 15.89 15.27
CA SER A 175 22.67 15.24 16.13
C SER A 175 23.16 14.01 16.93
N ALA A 176 24.46 13.74 16.92
CA ALA A 176 25.09 12.51 17.43
C ALA A 176 25.26 12.40 18.97
N ARG A 177 24.25 12.79 19.77
CA ARG A 177 24.23 12.44 21.20
C ARG A 177 22.90 11.81 21.60
N ALA A 178 22.72 10.61 21.11
CA ALA A 178 21.77 9.64 21.61
C ALA A 178 22.02 9.27 23.07
N GLY A 179 20.95 8.96 23.81
CA GLY A 179 21.08 7.97 24.88
C GLY A 179 21.25 6.57 24.26
N ALA A 180 22.23 5.79 24.72
CA ALA A 180 22.47 4.40 24.31
C ALA A 180 21.19 3.51 24.24
N PRO A 181 20.16 3.69 25.10
CA PRO A 181 18.93 2.90 25.03
C PRO A 181 18.12 3.06 23.74
N ALA A 182 18.02 4.27 23.17
CA ALA A 182 17.25 4.52 21.95
C ALA A 182 17.89 3.85 20.73
N ARG A 183 19.22 3.98 20.60
CA ARG A 183 20.01 3.35 19.54
C ARG A 183 19.83 1.83 19.49
N SER A 184 19.75 1.19 20.65
CA SER A 184 19.53 -0.26 20.73
C SER A 184 18.18 -0.73 20.16
N MET A 185 17.22 0.17 19.95
CA MET A 185 15.89 -0.15 19.43
C MET A 185 15.80 -0.06 17.90
N PHE A 186 16.78 0.55 17.24
CA PHE A 186 16.75 0.75 15.79
C PHE A 186 16.64 -0.56 14.99
N PRO A 187 17.44 -1.62 15.27
CA PRO A 187 17.31 -2.88 14.54
C PRO A 187 15.93 -3.51 14.69
N THR A 188 15.36 -3.48 15.90
CA THR A 188 14.01 -3.99 16.18
C THR A 188 12.94 -3.19 15.43
N ALA A 189 13.03 -1.86 15.43
CA ALA A 189 12.10 -1.00 14.72
C ALA A 189 12.17 -1.24 13.20
N LEU A 190 13.37 -1.41 12.64
CA LEU A 190 13.57 -1.70 11.22
C LEU A 190 13.04 -3.08 10.85
N ALA A 191 13.32 -4.11 11.66
CA ALA A 191 12.80 -5.46 11.46
C ALA A 191 11.26 -5.48 11.52
N PHE A 192 10.66 -4.73 12.45
CA PHE A 192 9.21 -4.61 12.54
C PHE A 192 8.61 -3.89 11.32
N ALA A 193 9.25 -2.82 10.83
CA ALA A 193 8.83 -2.15 9.59
C ALA A 193 8.91 -3.09 8.38
N ALA A 194 9.95 -3.92 8.28
CA ALA A 194 10.08 -4.94 7.25
C ALA A 194 8.98 -6.01 7.35
N LEU A 195 8.67 -6.50 8.55
CA LEU A 195 7.56 -7.43 8.79
C LEU A 195 6.21 -6.82 8.36
N CYS A 196 5.97 -5.54 8.68
CA CYS A 196 4.77 -4.84 8.23
C CYS A 196 4.71 -4.77 6.70
N ALA A 197 5.82 -4.45 6.02
CA ALA A 197 5.87 -4.42 4.56
C ALA A 197 5.54 -5.79 3.97
N VAL A 198 6.18 -6.87 4.46
CA VAL A 198 5.90 -8.24 4.01
C VAL A 198 4.43 -8.62 4.24
N THR A 199 3.85 -8.25 5.38
CA THR A 199 2.45 -8.53 5.70
C THR A 199 1.49 -7.80 4.77
N VAL A 200 1.76 -6.52 4.46
CA VAL A 200 0.97 -5.72 3.50
C VAL A 200 1.08 -6.30 2.08
N LEU A 201 2.28 -6.69 1.65
CA LEU A 201 2.49 -7.31 0.33
C LEU A 201 1.81 -8.68 0.22
N ALA A 202 1.85 -9.50 1.28
CA ALA A 202 1.08 -10.74 1.35
C ALA A 202 -0.43 -10.48 1.24
N GLY A 203 -0.93 -9.41 1.86
CA GLY A 203 -2.32 -8.96 1.69
C GLY A 203 -2.65 -8.56 0.25
N GLY A 204 -1.67 -8.01 -0.49
CA GLY A 204 -1.78 -7.74 -1.93
C GLY A 204 -1.99 -9.01 -2.76
N PHE A 205 -1.37 -10.13 -2.41
CA PHE A 205 -1.65 -11.42 -3.05
C PHE A 205 -3.04 -11.95 -2.71
N VAL A 206 -3.48 -11.82 -1.45
CA VAL A 206 -4.84 -12.20 -1.03
C VAL A 206 -5.89 -11.41 -1.80
N ALA A 207 -5.68 -10.10 -1.94
CA ALA A 207 -6.54 -9.25 -2.74
C ALA A 207 -6.48 -9.70 -4.20
N GLY A 208 -5.31 -9.74 -4.84
CA GLY A 208 -5.18 -10.05 -6.27
C GLY A 208 -5.65 -11.44 -6.71
N LEU A 209 -5.92 -12.37 -5.79
CA LEU A 209 -6.48 -13.69 -6.07
C LEU A 209 -7.93 -13.86 -5.57
N ASP A 210 -8.56 -12.80 -5.06
CA ASP A 210 -9.84 -12.84 -4.36
C ASP A 210 -9.92 -13.86 -3.22
N ALA A 211 -8.75 -14.23 -2.68
CA ALA A 211 -8.60 -15.28 -1.68
C ALA A 211 -9.30 -14.95 -0.36
N GLY A 212 -9.62 -13.68 -0.11
CA GLY A 212 -10.41 -13.24 1.04
C GLY A 212 -11.82 -13.87 1.11
N ARG A 213 -12.36 -14.39 0.00
CA ARG A 213 -13.69 -15.02 -0.08
C ARG A 213 -13.68 -16.55 -0.01
N PHE A 214 -12.51 -17.17 0.18
CA PHE A 214 -12.38 -18.64 0.22
C PHE A 214 -12.75 -19.22 1.59
N PHE A 215 -11.91 -18.94 2.62
CA PHE A 215 -12.19 -19.37 3.98
C PHE A 215 -12.58 -18.16 4.82
N ASN A 216 -13.83 -18.12 5.32
CA ASN A 216 -14.35 -16.98 6.11
C ASN A 216 -14.56 -17.32 7.59
N THR A 217 -13.88 -18.35 8.09
CA THR A 217 -13.77 -18.67 9.52
C THR A 217 -12.39 -18.31 10.05
N PHE A 218 -12.29 -18.10 11.37
CA PHE A 218 -11.05 -17.83 12.10
C PHE A 218 -11.13 -18.43 13.52
N PRO A 219 -10.06 -19.04 14.07
CA PRO A 219 -8.72 -19.16 13.52
C PRO A 219 -8.57 -20.29 12.48
N LEU A 220 -9.51 -21.23 12.44
CA LEU A 220 -9.47 -22.36 11.50
C LEU A 220 -9.82 -21.92 10.06
N MET A 221 -9.38 -22.72 9.10
CA MET A 221 -9.64 -22.63 7.66
C MET A 221 -10.23 -23.97 7.21
N GLY A 222 -11.54 -24.01 6.97
CA GLY A 222 -12.20 -25.25 6.57
C GLY A 222 -12.14 -26.35 7.63
N GLY A 223 -12.18 -25.98 8.92
CA GLY A 223 -12.12 -26.93 10.04
C GLY A 223 -10.71 -27.34 10.49
N ALA A 224 -9.65 -26.91 9.81
CA ALA A 224 -8.26 -27.18 10.17
C ALA A 224 -7.43 -25.89 10.26
N PHE A 225 -6.26 -25.90 10.92
CA PHE A 225 -5.39 -24.73 10.93
C PHE A 225 -4.72 -24.48 9.57
N VAL A 226 -4.24 -25.55 8.93
CA VAL A 226 -3.72 -25.53 7.56
C VAL A 226 -4.82 -26.07 6.65
N PRO A 227 -5.27 -25.34 5.62
CA PRO A 227 -6.34 -25.81 4.74
C PRO A 227 -5.87 -27.02 3.92
N ALA A 228 -6.79 -27.96 3.63
CA ALA A 228 -6.48 -29.17 2.87
C ALA A 228 -5.88 -28.86 1.48
N ASP A 229 -6.35 -27.79 0.85
CA ASP A 229 -5.91 -27.38 -0.49
C ASP A 229 -4.58 -26.61 -0.51
N TYR A 230 -3.87 -26.49 0.62
CA TYR A 230 -2.66 -25.66 0.74
C TYR A 230 -1.56 -25.99 -0.29
N MET A 231 -1.43 -27.25 -0.73
CA MET A 231 -0.43 -27.71 -1.71
C MET A 231 -1.04 -28.22 -3.02
N SER A 232 -2.21 -27.74 -3.42
CA SER A 232 -2.92 -28.25 -4.59
C SER A 232 -2.28 -27.91 -5.95
N LEU A 233 -1.37 -26.92 -6.02
CA LEU A 233 -0.71 -26.53 -7.27
C LEU A 233 0.67 -27.19 -7.45
N ALA A 234 1.00 -27.48 -8.70
CA ALA A 234 2.34 -27.89 -9.15
C ALA A 234 2.93 -26.85 -10.14
N PRO A 235 4.24 -26.59 -10.08
CA PRO A 235 5.19 -26.97 -9.03
C PRO A 235 4.88 -26.32 -7.66
N ALA A 236 5.36 -26.95 -6.59
CA ALA A 236 5.05 -26.64 -5.19
C ALA A 236 5.17 -25.14 -4.82
N TRP A 237 6.17 -24.43 -5.36
CA TRP A 237 6.40 -23.01 -5.06
C TRP A 237 5.25 -22.10 -5.49
N ARG A 238 4.45 -22.50 -6.50
CA ARG A 238 3.30 -21.70 -6.98
C ARG A 238 2.25 -21.52 -5.90
N ASN A 239 2.12 -22.46 -4.97
CA ASN A 239 1.15 -22.34 -3.88
C ASN A 239 1.36 -21.06 -3.06
N ALA A 240 2.61 -20.65 -2.86
CA ALA A 240 2.90 -19.45 -2.08
C ALA A 240 2.42 -18.13 -2.72
N PHE A 241 2.08 -18.12 -4.02
CA PHE A 241 1.78 -16.89 -4.76
C PHE A 241 0.52 -16.96 -5.63
N GLU A 242 0.00 -18.17 -5.91
CA GLU A 242 -1.07 -18.40 -6.89
C GLU A 242 -2.21 -19.26 -6.33
N ASN A 243 -2.00 -19.93 -5.19
CA ASN A 243 -3.06 -20.72 -4.56
C ASN A 243 -3.81 -19.86 -3.53
N PRO A 244 -5.11 -19.58 -3.73
CA PRO A 244 -5.91 -18.77 -2.80
C PRO A 244 -5.87 -19.27 -1.35
N ALA A 245 -5.93 -20.58 -1.14
CA ALA A 245 -5.90 -21.17 0.21
C ALA A 245 -4.56 -20.88 0.92
N ALA A 246 -3.46 -21.05 0.20
CA ALA A 246 -2.12 -20.86 0.76
C ALA A 246 -1.78 -19.38 0.99
N VAL A 247 -2.07 -18.48 0.04
CA VAL A 247 -1.81 -17.05 0.24
C VAL A 247 -2.64 -16.48 1.39
N GLN A 248 -3.89 -16.95 1.55
CA GLN A 248 -4.76 -16.54 2.65
C GLN A 248 -4.21 -17.05 3.98
N PHE A 249 -3.76 -18.31 4.04
CA PHE A 249 -3.11 -18.88 5.22
C PHE A 249 -1.83 -18.12 5.60
N HIS A 250 -0.94 -17.84 4.64
CA HIS A 250 0.29 -17.07 4.87
C HIS A 250 0.00 -15.68 5.41
N HIS A 251 -0.96 -14.96 4.83
CA HIS A 251 -1.32 -13.63 5.29
C HIS A 251 -1.91 -13.64 6.71
N ARG A 252 -2.74 -14.65 7.06
CA ARG A 252 -3.25 -14.83 8.43
C ARG A 252 -2.11 -15.03 9.44
N LEU A 253 -1.14 -15.90 9.12
CA LEU A 253 0.01 -16.15 9.97
C LEU A 253 0.88 -14.89 10.14
N LEU A 254 1.12 -14.16 9.05
CA LEU A 254 1.85 -12.89 9.08
C LEU A 254 1.10 -11.82 9.89
N GLY A 255 -0.23 -11.78 9.82
CA GLY A 255 -1.08 -10.90 10.63
C GLY A 255 -0.94 -11.19 12.13
N ILE A 256 -1.00 -12.47 12.52
CA ILE A 256 -0.78 -12.91 13.91
C ILE A 256 0.65 -12.56 14.36
N ALA A 257 1.65 -12.89 13.55
CA ALA A 257 3.04 -12.57 13.86
C ALA A 257 3.27 -11.06 14.02
N THR A 258 2.64 -10.24 13.18
CA THR A 258 2.75 -8.77 13.24
C THR A 258 2.16 -8.21 14.53
N VAL A 259 0.95 -8.63 14.94
CA VAL A 259 0.36 -8.10 16.19
C VAL A 259 1.15 -8.58 17.41
N LEU A 260 1.62 -9.83 17.44
CA LEU A 260 2.47 -10.34 18.52
C LEU A 260 3.82 -9.60 18.57
N ALA A 261 4.46 -9.36 17.43
CA ALA A 261 5.70 -8.60 17.34
C ALA A 261 5.51 -7.15 17.79
N ALA A 262 4.37 -6.52 17.46
CA ALA A 262 4.04 -5.17 17.92
C ALA A 262 3.90 -5.12 19.45
N MET A 263 3.20 -6.10 20.04
CA MET A 263 3.06 -6.21 21.51
C MET A 263 4.40 -6.47 22.20
N ALA A 264 5.23 -7.35 21.65
CA ALA A 264 6.56 -7.64 22.16
C ALA A 264 7.49 -6.41 22.06
N PHE A 265 7.44 -5.69 20.93
CA PHE A 265 8.21 -4.47 20.73
C PHE A 265 7.83 -3.39 21.74
N TRP A 266 6.53 -3.18 21.96
CA TRP A 266 6.05 -2.28 23.01
C TRP A 266 6.42 -2.76 24.42
N TRP A 267 6.24 -4.03 24.74
CA TRP A 267 6.55 -4.57 26.07
C TRP A 267 8.03 -4.38 26.42
N THR A 268 8.93 -4.72 25.50
CA THR A 268 10.38 -4.58 25.68
C THR A 268 10.82 -3.13 25.75
N SER A 269 10.12 -2.22 25.06
CA SER A 269 10.42 -0.78 25.10
C SER A 269 10.16 -0.17 26.49
N ARG A 270 9.20 -0.70 27.27
CA ARG A 270 8.88 -0.21 28.62
C ARG A 270 9.99 -0.41 29.64
N ARG A 271 10.91 -1.33 29.37
CA ARG A 271 12.07 -1.61 30.24
C ARG A 271 13.27 -0.70 29.97
N LYS A 272 13.15 0.20 28.99
CA LYS A 272 14.24 1.10 28.55
C LYS A 272 13.88 2.54 28.84
N ALA A 273 14.85 3.34 29.25
CA ALA A 273 14.73 4.79 29.33
C ALA A 273 14.78 5.38 27.90
N LEU A 274 13.63 5.41 27.24
CA LEU A 274 13.49 5.92 25.87
C LEU A 274 13.03 7.39 25.87
N PRO A 275 13.43 8.18 24.86
CA PRO A 275 12.85 9.49 24.62
C PRO A 275 11.33 9.41 24.43
N ASP A 276 10.61 10.40 24.93
CA ASP A 276 9.14 10.39 24.95
C ASP A 276 8.52 10.25 23.55
N ALA A 277 9.15 10.85 22.54
CA ALA A 277 8.71 10.74 21.15
C ALA A 277 8.69 9.29 20.69
N LEU A 278 9.81 8.57 20.84
CA LEU A 278 9.93 7.16 20.48
C LEU A 278 8.97 6.28 21.31
N ALA A 279 8.86 6.52 22.61
CA ALA A 279 7.95 5.76 23.48
C ALA A 279 6.46 5.98 23.12
N ARG A 280 6.07 7.18 22.71
CA ARG A 280 4.71 7.46 22.19
C ARG A 280 4.45 6.75 20.86
N VAL A 281 5.40 6.81 19.92
CA VAL A 281 5.24 6.17 18.61
C VAL A 281 5.13 4.65 18.76
N ILE A 282 5.93 4.01 19.62
CA ILE A 282 5.84 2.56 19.88
C ILE A 282 4.48 2.18 20.51
N ARG A 283 3.95 3.00 21.43
CA ARG A 283 2.59 2.79 22.00
C ARG A 283 1.50 2.90 20.93
N LEU A 284 1.58 3.92 20.08
CA LEU A 284 0.64 4.12 18.98
C LEU A 284 0.69 2.95 18.01
N LEU A 285 1.90 2.48 17.66
CA LEU A 285 2.12 1.31 16.80
C LEU A 285 1.44 0.05 17.36
N ALA A 286 1.59 -0.21 18.66
CA ALA A 286 0.90 -1.32 19.32
C ALA A 286 -0.64 -1.19 19.25
N ALA A 287 -1.19 0.00 19.52
CA ALA A 287 -2.63 0.23 19.42
C ALA A 287 -3.16 0.04 17.99
N ILE A 288 -2.46 0.59 16.98
CA ILE A 288 -2.82 0.41 15.57
C ILE A 288 -2.76 -1.07 15.18
N ALA A 289 -1.76 -1.83 15.65
CA ALA A 289 -1.64 -3.25 15.34
C ALA A 289 -2.84 -4.07 15.85
N LEU A 290 -3.36 -3.77 17.04
CA LEU A 290 -4.57 -4.42 17.58
C LEU A 290 -5.81 -4.10 16.75
N VAL A 291 -6.01 -2.83 16.41
CA VAL A 291 -7.11 -2.39 15.54
C VAL A 291 -7.00 -3.04 14.16
N GLN A 292 -5.79 -3.08 13.59
CA GLN A 292 -5.53 -3.65 12.28
C GLN A 292 -5.80 -5.15 12.23
N PHE A 293 -5.39 -5.89 13.27
CA PHE A 293 -5.68 -7.32 13.38
C PHE A 293 -7.18 -7.58 13.51
N SER A 294 -7.88 -6.78 14.31
CA SER A 294 -9.34 -6.86 14.47
C SER A 294 -10.07 -6.54 13.16
N LEU A 295 -9.65 -5.51 12.43
CA LEU A 295 -10.17 -5.18 11.10
C LEU A 295 -9.93 -6.30 10.09
N GLY A 296 -8.78 -6.99 10.17
CA GLY A 296 -8.47 -8.13 9.31
C GLY A 296 -9.42 -9.30 9.55
N ILE A 297 -9.64 -9.65 10.82
CA ILE A 297 -10.61 -10.68 11.22
C ILE A 297 -12.03 -10.28 10.78
N ALA A 298 -12.45 -9.03 11.02
CA ALA A 298 -13.78 -8.57 10.64
C ALA A 298 -13.99 -8.60 9.12
N THR A 299 -13.00 -8.13 8.34
CA THR A 299 -13.01 -8.18 6.87
C THR A 299 -13.13 -9.62 6.39
N LEU A 300 -12.40 -10.54 7.01
CA LEU A 300 -12.41 -11.95 6.68
C LEU A 300 -13.76 -12.62 7.01
N VAL A 301 -14.23 -12.51 8.24
CA VAL A 301 -15.43 -13.22 8.72
C VAL A 301 -16.70 -12.69 8.06
N LEU A 302 -16.74 -11.40 7.73
CA LEU A 302 -17.89 -10.78 7.07
C LEU A 302 -17.81 -10.84 5.53
N VAL A 303 -16.92 -11.67 4.97
CA VAL A 303 -16.83 -11.94 3.53
C VAL A 303 -16.45 -10.70 2.71
N VAL A 304 -15.39 -10.02 3.12
CA VAL A 304 -14.75 -8.88 2.44
C VAL A 304 -15.71 -7.72 2.11
N PRO A 305 -16.45 -7.14 3.09
CA PRO A 305 -17.21 -5.93 2.83
C PRO A 305 -16.27 -4.80 2.42
N ILE A 306 -16.53 -4.13 1.30
CA ILE A 306 -15.64 -3.11 0.73
C ILE A 306 -15.21 -2.04 1.75
N PRO A 307 -16.11 -1.47 2.59
CA PRO A 307 -15.69 -0.50 3.60
C PRO A 307 -14.70 -1.06 4.61
N LEU A 308 -14.89 -2.30 5.08
CA LEU A 308 -13.97 -2.94 6.03
C LEU A 308 -12.64 -3.29 5.37
N ALA A 309 -12.66 -3.80 4.14
CA ALA A 309 -11.45 -4.08 3.37
C ALA A 309 -10.64 -2.80 3.12
N ALA A 310 -11.29 -1.68 2.78
CA ALA A 310 -10.65 -0.38 2.62
C ALA A 310 -10.08 0.15 3.95
N LEU A 311 -10.81 0.01 5.06
CA LEU A 311 -10.33 0.37 6.40
C LEU A 311 -9.14 -0.51 6.83
N HIS A 312 -9.18 -1.81 6.55
CA HIS A 312 -8.09 -2.73 6.81
C HIS A 312 -6.84 -2.38 5.99
N GLN A 313 -7.00 -1.96 4.73
CA GLN A 313 -5.90 -1.48 3.92
C GLN A 313 -5.31 -0.17 4.48
N LEU A 314 -6.16 0.79 4.86
CA LEU A 314 -5.74 2.03 5.51
C LEU A 314 -4.98 1.75 6.81
N GLY A 315 -5.50 0.86 7.67
CA GLY A 315 -4.85 0.48 8.92
C GLY A 315 -3.49 -0.18 8.70
N GLY A 316 -3.35 -1.03 7.68
CA GLY A 316 -2.08 -1.66 7.31
C GLY A 316 -1.02 -0.65 6.87
N VAL A 317 -1.42 0.31 6.02
CA VAL A 317 -0.55 1.42 5.59
C VAL A 317 -0.18 2.31 6.78
N SER A 318 -1.13 2.65 7.66
CA SER A 318 -0.87 3.45 8.86
C SER A 318 0.09 2.75 9.83
N LEU A 319 -0.06 1.43 10.02
CA LEU A 319 0.85 0.65 10.84
C LEU A 319 2.27 0.67 10.26
N PHE A 320 2.40 0.46 8.94
CA PHE A 320 3.69 0.52 8.24
C PHE A 320 4.34 1.91 8.36
N ILE A 321 3.58 3.00 8.13
CA ILE A 321 4.07 4.38 8.28
C ILE A 321 4.59 4.62 9.70
N THR A 322 3.85 4.16 10.71
CA THR A 322 4.21 4.35 12.12
C THR A 322 5.44 3.52 12.48
N ALA A 323 5.61 2.33 11.92
CA ALA A 323 6.81 1.51 12.07
C ALA A 323 8.06 2.18 11.46
N VAL A 324 7.94 2.73 10.24
CA VAL A 324 9.03 3.49 9.60
C VAL A 324 9.37 4.74 10.41
N TRP A 325 8.37 5.43 10.94
CA TRP A 325 8.59 6.58 11.82
C TRP A 325 9.30 6.17 13.12
N ALA A 326 8.90 5.07 13.77
CA ALA A 326 9.58 4.54 14.94
C ALA A 326 11.06 4.22 14.66
N ALA A 327 11.35 3.64 13.48
CA ALA A 327 12.72 3.36 13.07
C ALA A 327 13.52 4.65 12.83
N ASN A 328 12.91 5.67 12.23
CA ASN A 328 13.56 6.97 12.07
C ASN A 328 13.86 7.63 13.43
N GLU A 329 12.92 7.64 14.38
CA GLU A 329 13.14 8.16 15.74
C GLU A 329 14.21 7.36 16.49
N ALA A 330 14.22 6.03 16.38
CA ALA A 330 15.26 5.21 16.99
C ALA A 330 16.67 5.43 16.39
N ARG A 331 16.74 5.73 15.08
CA ARG A 331 18.00 6.11 14.40
C ARG A 331 18.39 7.56 14.66
N ALA A 332 17.45 8.48 14.76
CA ALA A 332 17.69 9.90 15.03
C ALA A 332 18.56 10.11 16.28
N HIS A 333 18.49 9.16 17.21
CA HIS A 333 19.41 8.99 18.32
C HIS A 333 20.54 8.00 17.95
N THR A 334 21.29 8.25 16.88
CA THR A 334 22.55 7.57 16.51
C THR A 334 23.52 8.58 15.96
#